data_AF-A0A4Y0BPI0-F1
#
_entry.id   AF-A0A4Y0BPI0-F1
#
_cell.length_a   1.000
_cell.length_b   1.000
_cell.length_c   1.000
_cell.angle_alpha   90.00
_cell.angle_beta   90.00
_cell.angle_gamma   90.00
#
_symmetry.space_group_name_H-M   'P 1'
#
loop_
_entity.id
_entity.type
_entity.pdbx_description
1 polymer ?
#
loop_
_entity_poly.entity_id
_entity_poly.type
_entity_poly.pdbx_seq_one_letter_code
_entity_poly.pdbx_strand_id
1 'polypeptide(L)'
;MEFSRPMVVVVLTVLLYCNYKLTFESFEQTLGEEIVWLNLRVRKYNRTSSVINGTIHMKTYATNDYQFHLDVFYSRLGNQQFNHLPMKLPSAGICDFLDNLYINYGEYVHILVNVPEKGECPMAQRDMHIFDAERPTEVIPQIVLRTGLWKALMRGYINGKEIVSCTLVLKATDN
;
A
#
# COMPACT_ATOMS: atom_id res chain seq x y z
N MET A 1 26.36 20.30 -26.52
CA MET A 1 25.48 19.13 -26.28
C MET A 1 24.06 19.60 -26.44
N GLU A 2 23.39 19.30 -27.54
CA GLU A 2 22.13 19.97 -27.85
C GLU A 2 20.97 18.99 -27.88
N PHE A 3 20.43 18.74 -26.69
CA PHE A 3 19.06 18.32 -26.56
C PHE A 3 18.17 19.39 -27.21
N SER A 4 17.32 18.96 -28.15
CA SER A 4 16.39 19.84 -28.85
C SER A 4 15.59 20.65 -27.83
N ARG A 5 15.57 21.99 -27.98
CA ARG A 5 14.86 22.95 -27.10
C ARG A 5 13.46 22.50 -26.63
N PRO A 6 12.58 21.91 -27.46
CA PRO A 6 11.30 21.37 -26.99
C PRO A 6 11.41 20.20 -26.00
N MET A 7 12.41 19.33 -26.12
CA MET A 7 12.58 18.16 -25.24
C MET A 7 13.02 18.58 -23.83
N VAL A 8 13.88 19.59 -23.72
CA VAL A 8 14.31 20.16 -22.43
C VAL A 8 13.15 20.89 -21.75
N VAL A 9 12.30 21.59 -22.51
CA VAL A 9 11.12 22.27 -21.98
C VAL A 9 10.05 21.28 -21.51
N VAL A 10 9.81 20.18 -22.23
CA VAL A 10 8.87 19.12 -21.83
C VAL A 10 9.36 18.37 -20.59
N VAL A 11 10.66 18.08 -20.51
CA VAL A 11 11.25 17.43 -19.32
C VAL A 11 11.19 18.36 -18.12
N LEU A 12 11.50 19.66 -18.25
CA LEU A 12 11.37 20.60 -17.12
C LEU A 12 9.92 20.88 -16.71
N THR A 13 8.95 20.90 -17.64
CA THR A 13 7.53 21.10 -17.29
C THR A 13 6.89 19.88 -16.64
N VAL A 14 7.27 18.66 -17.04
CA VAL A 14 6.88 17.41 -16.35
C VAL A 14 7.54 17.29 -14.97
N LEU A 15 8.75 17.81 -14.81
CA LEU A 15 9.48 17.84 -13.53
C LEU A 15 8.98 18.91 -12.54
N LEU A 16 8.15 19.88 -12.96
CA LEU A 16 7.73 21.00 -12.11
C LEU A 16 6.29 20.91 -11.54
N TYR A 17 5.35 20.18 -12.16
CA TYR A 17 3.94 20.18 -11.69
C TYR A 17 3.18 18.87 -11.99
N CYS A 18 3.57 17.78 -11.35
CA CYS A 18 2.62 16.68 -11.12
C CYS A 18 2.60 16.32 -9.65
N ASN A 19 1.95 17.19 -8.87
CA ASN A 19 1.53 16.84 -7.52
C ASN A 19 0.26 16.01 -7.69
N TYR A 20 0.35 14.68 -7.61
CA TYR A 20 -0.83 13.86 -7.47
C TYR A 20 -1.24 13.83 -6.01
N LYS A 21 -2.52 14.01 -5.74
CA LYS A 21 -3.12 13.74 -4.44
C LYS A 21 -3.69 12.32 -4.41
N LEU A 22 -3.32 11.56 -3.40
CA LEU A 22 -3.84 10.21 -3.16
C LEU A 22 -4.82 10.19 -2.00
N THR A 23 -6.00 9.62 -2.22
CA THR A 23 -7.02 9.41 -1.19
C THR A 23 -7.45 7.95 -1.14
N PHE A 24 -7.68 7.42 0.05
CA PHE A 24 -8.31 6.11 0.24
C PHE A 24 -9.78 6.13 -0.24
N GLU A 25 -10.16 5.12 -1.01
CA GLU A 25 -11.55 4.90 -1.45
C GLU A 25 -12.19 3.75 -0.68
N SER A 26 -11.52 2.59 -0.64
CA SER A 26 -12.04 1.42 0.07
C SER A 26 -10.92 0.47 0.51
N PHE A 27 -11.24 -0.32 1.53
CA PHE A 27 -10.44 -1.44 1.99
C PHE A 27 -11.38 -2.63 2.20
N GLU A 28 -11.00 -3.81 1.75
CA GLU A 28 -11.78 -5.03 1.89
C GLU A 28 -10.86 -6.23 2.09
N GLN A 29 -11.13 -7.03 3.11
CA GLN A 29 -10.51 -8.34 3.30
C GLN A 29 -11.48 -9.41 2.80
N THR A 30 -11.03 -10.32 1.94
CA THR A 30 -11.86 -11.38 1.36
C THR A 30 -11.48 -12.77 1.88
N LEU A 31 -10.29 -12.92 2.47
CA LEU A 31 -9.79 -14.19 3.01
C LEU A 31 -8.85 -13.97 4.20
N GLY A 32 -8.83 -14.92 5.13
CA GLY A 32 -7.79 -15.06 6.14
C GLY A 32 -8.09 -14.41 7.49
N GLU A 33 -9.35 -14.09 7.79
CA GLU A 33 -9.75 -13.50 9.07
C GLU A 33 -9.40 -14.38 10.28
N GLU A 34 -9.27 -15.70 10.09
CA GLU A 34 -8.84 -16.66 11.09
C GLU A 34 -7.34 -16.57 11.41
N ILE A 35 -6.54 -16.03 10.49
CA ILE A 35 -5.09 -15.85 10.61
C ILE A 35 -4.76 -14.42 11.05
N VAL A 36 -5.30 -13.46 10.31
CA VAL A 36 -5.19 -12.02 10.57
C VAL A 36 -6.51 -11.37 10.19
N TRP A 37 -7.16 -10.71 11.14
CA TRP A 37 -8.39 -10.00 10.86
C TRP A 37 -8.12 -8.50 10.78
N LEU A 38 -8.26 -7.95 9.58
CA LEU A 38 -8.01 -6.56 9.24
C LEU A 38 -9.32 -5.78 9.38
N ASN A 39 -9.69 -5.45 10.62
CA ASN A 39 -10.86 -4.62 10.92
C ASN A 39 -10.53 -3.14 10.68
N LEU A 40 -10.29 -2.80 9.41
CA LEU A 40 -9.89 -1.47 8.97
C LEU A 40 -11.04 -0.81 8.21
N ARG A 41 -11.23 0.49 8.46
CA ARG A 41 -12.25 1.29 7.81
C ARG A 41 -11.64 2.52 7.17
N VAL A 42 -11.97 2.72 5.90
CA VAL A 42 -11.72 3.98 5.19
C VAL A 42 -12.86 4.94 5.52
N ARG A 43 -12.52 6.17 5.92
CA ARG A 43 -13.48 7.24 6.16
C ARG A 43 -13.00 8.55 5.57
N LYS A 44 -13.93 9.40 5.15
CA LYS A 44 -13.61 10.79 4.79
C LYS A 44 -13.24 11.55 6.06
N TYR A 45 -12.09 12.19 6.06
CA TYR A 45 -11.63 13.03 7.17
C TYR A 45 -12.04 14.48 6.95
N ASN A 46 -11.85 14.98 5.72
CA ASN A 46 -12.31 16.29 5.29
C ASN A 46 -12.80 16.24 3.83
N ARG A 47 -13.13 17.41 3.24
CA ARG A 47 -13.67 17.48 1.85
C ARG A 47 -12.74 16.88 0.80
N THR A 48 -11.44 16.77 1.10
CA THR A 48 -10.40 16.41 0.13
C THR A 48 -9.49 15.28 0.60
N SER A 49 -9.66 14.76 1.82
CA SER A 49 -8.79 13.74 2.42
C SER A 49 -9.63 12.64 3.05
N SER A 50 -9.11 11.42 2.96
CA SER A 50 -9.63 10.25 3.63
C SER A 50 -8.52 9.57 4.41
N VAL A 51 -8.93 8.95 5.51
CA VAL A 51 -8.04 8.25 6.44
C VAL A 51 -8.47 6.81 6.57
N ILE A 52 -7.51 5.95 6.91
CA ILE A 52 -7.78 4.59 7.33
C ILE A 52 -7.64 4.51 8.86
N ASN A 53 -8.57 3.84 9.51
CA ASN A 53 -8.58 3.65 10.96
C ASN A 53 -9.08 2.23 11.27
N GLY A 54 -8.44 1.57 12.21
CA GLY A 54 -8.95 0.32 12.75
C GLY A 54 -7.90 -0.50 13.46
N THR A 55 -8.24 -1.77 13.66
CA THR A 55 -7.42 -2.75 14.38
C THR A 55 -7.08 -3.91 13.46
N ILE A 56 -5.82 -4.33 13.51
CA ILE A 56 -5.33 -5.54 12.87
C ILE A 56 -5.14 -6.57 13.97
N HIS A 57 -6.00 -7.58 13.98
CA HIS A 57 -5.94 -8.68 14.94
C HIS A 57 -5.07 -9.80 14.37
N MET A 58 -3.83 -9.91 14.84
CA MET A 58 -2.95 -11.01 14.48
C MET A 58 -3.27 -12.22 15.35
N LYS A 59 -4.04 -13.17 14.81
CA LYS A 59 -4.60 -14.31 15.55
C LYS A 59 -3.70 -15.53 15.56
N THR A 60 -2.63 -15.54 14.77
CA THR A 60 -1.66 -16.64 14.71
C THR A 60 -0.24 -16.08 14.78
N TYR A 61 0.73 -16.93 15.13
CA TYR A 61 2.13 -16.56 15.03
C TYR A 61 2.52 -16.43 13.56
N ALA A 62 3.18 -15.33 13.20
CA ALA A 62 3.68 -15.14 11.84
C ALA A 62 5.15 -15.54 11.79
N THR A 63 5.45 -16.63 11.07
CA THR A 63 6.82 -17.04 10.73
C THR A 63 7.22 -16.46 9.37
N ASN A 64 8.49 -16.55 9.00
CA ASN A 64 8.93 -16.04 7.69
C ASN A 64 8.43 -16.89 6.50
N ASP A 65 7.76 -18.02 6.75
CA ASP A 65 7.14 -18.87 5.73
C ASP A 65 5.90 -18.23 5.10
N TYR A 66 5.34 -17.21 5.75
CA TYR A 66 4.25 -16.41 5.22
C TYR A 66 4.79 -15.46 4.14
N GLN A 67 4.45 -15.73 2.88
CA GLN A 67 4.90 -14.93 1.73
C GLN A 67 3.80 -13.99 1.24
N PHE A 68 4.14 -12.72 1.05
CA PHE A 68 3.19 -11.74 0.55
C PHE A 68 3.51 -11.31 -0.88
N HIS A 69 2.46 -11.16 -1.68
CA HIS A 69 2.51 -10.69 -3.05
C HIS A 69 1.59 -9.47 -3.19
N LEU A 70 2.02 -8.51 -4.01
CA LEU A 70 1.26 -7.30 -4.28
C LEU A 70 1.05 -7.16 -5.78
N ASP A 71 -0.20 -7.34 -6.22
CA ASP A 71 -0.62 -7.06 -7.59
C ASP A 71 -1.25 -5.66 -7.63
N VAL A 72 -0.84 -4.85 -8.60
CA VAL A 72 -1.35 -3.48 -8.78
C VAL A 72 -2.19 -3.43 -10.03
N PHE A 73 -3.34 -2.77 -9.94
CA PHE A 73 -4.24 -2.55 -11.05
C PHE A 73 -4.62 -1.08 -11.15
N TYR A 74 -4.93 -0.63 -12.36
CA TYR A 74 -5.21 0.76 -12.66
C TYR A 74 -6.46 0.91 -13.52
N SER A 75 -7.33 1.85 -13.12
CA SER A 75 -8.52 2.26 -13.86
C SER A 75 -8.42 3.74 -14.22
N ARG A 76 -8.17 4.01 -15.50
CA ARG A 76 -8.05 5.38 -16.04
C ARG A 76 -9.34 6.18 -15.95
N LEU A 77 -10.49 5.53 -16.14
CA LEU A 77 -11.80 6.20 -16.17
C LEU A 77 -12.45 6.30 -14.77
N GLY A 78 -11.87 5.64 -13.76
CA GLY A 78 -12.41 5.59 -12.42
C GLY A 78 -13.77 4.88 -12.31
N ASN A 79 -14.11 4.03 -13.28
CA ASN A 79 -15.39 3.32 -13.38
C ASN A 79 -15.33 1.89 -12.78
N GLN A 80 -14.43 1.66 -11.82
CA GLN A 80 -14.16 0.35 -11.20
C GLN A 80 -13.74 -0.77 -12.18
N GLN A 81 -13.43 -0.45 -13.43
CA GLN A 81 -12.85 -1.39 -14.39
C GLN A 81 -11.34 -1.25 -14.37
N PHE A 82 -10.67 -2.26 -13.81
CA PHE A 82 -9.24 -2.22 -13.54
C PHE A 82 -8.46 -3.07 -14.54
N ASN A 83 -7.37 -2.53 -15.06
CA ASN A 83 -6.39 -3.27 -15.86
C ASN A 83 -5.20 -3.62 -14.98
N HIS A 84 -4.72 -4.86 -15.08
CA HIS A 84 -3.51 -5.28 -14.37
C HIS A 84 -2.31 -4.45 -14.84
N LEU A 85 -1.60 -3.85 -13.90
CA LEU A 85 -0.37 -3.11 -14.13
C LEU A 85 0.79 -4.01 -13.68
N PRO A 86 1.50 -4.68 -14.59
CA PRO A 86 2.58 -5.59 -14.22
C PRO A 86 3.73 -4.79 -13.61
N MET A 87 3.80 -4.80 -12.28
CA MET A 87 4.91 -4.26 -11.51
C MET A 87 5.72 -5.43 -10.96
N LYS A 88 7.04 -5.41 -11.14
CA LYS A 88 7.94 -6.40 -10.54
C LYS A 88 8.15 -6.08 -9.07
N LEU A 89 7.13 -6.29 -8.25
CA LEU A 89 7.21 -6.12 -6.81
C LEU A 89 7.78 -7.41 -6.19
N PRO A 90 8.80 -7.31 -5.33
CA PRO A 90 9.42 -8.49 -4.75
C PRO A 90 8.43 -9.22 -3.85
N SER A 91 8.36 -10.54 -3.99
CA SER A 91 7.76 -11.42 -3.01
C SER A 91 8.78 -11.67 -1.90
N ALA A 92 8.39 -11.42 -0.65
CA ALA A 92 9.24 -11.67 0.51
C ALA A 92 8.43 -12.36 1.61
N GLY A 93 9.14 -13.07 2.50
CA GLY A 93 8.57 -13.51 3.76
C GLY A 93 8.20 -12.32 4.64
N ILE A 94 7.20 -12.47 5.50
CA ILE A 94 6.67 -11.35 6.30
C ILE A 94 7.70 -10.75 7.26
N CYS A 95 8.65 -11.55 7.76
CA CYS A 95 9.70 -11.06 8.64
C CYS A 95 10.71 -10.21 7.86
N ASP A 96 11.18 -10.72 6.71
CA ASP A 96 12.09 -9.96 5.84
C ASP A 96 11.43 -8.67 5.32
N PHE A 97 10.13 -8.72 5.03
CA PHE A 97 9.35 -7.56 4.63
C PHE A 97 9.28 -6.50 5.74
N LEU A 98 9.01 -6.91 6.98
CA LEU A 98 8.94 -5.98 8.11
C LEU A 98 10.30 -5.34 8.39
N ASP A 99 11.39 -6.12 8.36
CA ASP A 99 12.74 -5.58 8.52
C ASP A 99 13.10 -4.59 7.41
N ASN A 100 12.68 -4.86 6.17
CA ASN A 100 12.86 -3.95 5.04
C ASN A 100 12.07 -2.64 5.24
N LEU A 101 10.84 -2.72 5.75
CA LEU A 101 10.03 -1.54 6.09
C LEU A 101 10.73 -0.70 7.15
N TYR A 102 11.26 -1.29 8.21
CA TYR A 102 12.02 -0.54 9.21
C TYR A 102 13.26 0.16 8.65
N ILE A 103 13.99 -0.51 7.75
CA ILE A 103 15.24 0.01 7.19
C ILE A 103 14.99 1.14 6.19
N ASN A 104 14.02 0.96 5.29
CA ASN A 104 13.82 1.86 4.14
C ASN A 104 12.68 2.87 4.34
N TYR A 105 11.74 2.57 5.24
CA TYR A 105 10.47 3.28 5.40
C TYR A 105 10.12 3.52 6.88
N GLY A 106 11.13 3.54 7.76
CA GLY A 106 10.94 3.62 9.22
C GLY A 106 10.04 4.76 9.68
N GLU A 107 10.09 5.91 8.99
CA GLU A 107 9.22 7.07 9.25
C GLU A 107 7.72 6.75 9.13
N TYR A 108 7.34 5.80 8.26
CA TYR A 108 5.96 5.39 8.04
C TYR A 108 5.53 4.23 8.95
N VAL A 109 6.46 3.50 9.56
CA VAL A 109 6.13 2.42 10.48
C VAL A 109 5.45 2.97 11.75
N HIS A 110 5.77 4.19 12.15
CA HIS A 110 5.17 4.87 13.30
C HIS A 110 3.66 5.15 13.15
N ILE A 111 3.11 5.04 11.94
CA ILE A 111 1.66 5.12 11.72
C ILE A 111 0.92 3.95 12.40
N LEU A 112 1.63 2.83 12.58
CA LEU A 112 1.12 1.63 13.22
C LEU A 112 1.55 1.60 14.69
N VAL A 113 0.60 1.23 15.56
CA VAL A 113 0.84 1.04 16.99
C VAL A 113 0.87 -0.45 17.31
N ASN A 114 1.79 -0.85 18.20
CA ASN A 114 2.01 -2.24 18.63
C ASN A 114 2.47 -3.19 17.50
N VAL A 115 3.11 -2.66 16.46
CA VAL A 115 3.76 -3.45 15.40
C VAL A 115 5.00 -4.18 15.96
N PRO A 116 5.32 -5.39 15.47
CA PRO A 116 6.53 -6.09 15.88
C PRO A 116 7.79 -5.28 15.67
N GLU A 117 8.68 -5.32 16.66
CA GLU A 117 9.94 -4.59 16.57
C GLU A 117 10.83 -5.16 15.45
N LYS A 118 11.79 -4.37 15.00
CA LYS A 118 12.78 -4.82 14.01
C LYS A 118 13.51 -6.07 14.53
N GLY A 119 13.57 -7.12 13.72
CA GLY A 119 14.15 -8.41 14.10
C GLY A 119 13.25 -9.31 14.96
N GLU A 120 12.03 -8.89 15.30
CA GLU A 120 11.07 -9.70 16.05
C GLU A 120 10.38 -10.72 15.14
N CYS A 121 11.04 -11.87 14.94
CA CYS A 121 10.50 -13.00 14.19
C CYS A 121 10.82 -14.32 14.94
N PRO A 122 9.85 -15.24 15.11
CA PRO A 122 8.44 -15.16 14.68
C PRO A 122 7.62 -14.13 15.46
N MET A 123 6.68 -13.49 14.79
CA MET A 123 5.83 -12.44 15.39
C MET A 123 4.74 -13.10 16.23
N ALA A 124 4.71 -12.82 17.53
CA ALA A 124 3.64 -13.26 18.42
C ALA A 124 2.28 -12.61 18.10
N GLN A 125 1.20 -13.32 18.44
CA GLN A 125 -0.18 -12.81 18.35
C GLN A 125 -0.33 -11.49 19.10
N ARG A 126 -0.97 -10.50 18.46
CA ARG A 126 -1.21 -9.18 19.03
C ARG A 126 -2.27 -8.41 18.24
N ASP A 127 -2.81 -7.38 18.87
CA ASP A 127 -3.61 -6.37 18.19
C ASP A 127 -2.72 -5.17 17.84
N MET A 128 -2.68 -4.82 16.56
CA MET A 128 -2.01 -3.62 16.06
C MET A 128 -3.07 -2.59 15.68
N HIS A 129 -2.75 -1.31 15.75
CA HIS A 129 -3.73 -0.25 15.51
C HIS A 129 -3.24 0.76 14.49
N ILE A 130 -4.18 1.28 13.69
CA ILE A 130 -3.97 2.44 12.83
C ILE A 130 -4.96 3.52 13.26
N PHE A 131 -4.45 4.69 13.63
CA PHE A 131 -5.27 5.81 14.08
C PHE A 131 -5.33 6.91 13.04
N ASP A 132 -6.45 6.97 12.32
CA ASP A 132 -6.79 8.05 11.37
C ASP A 132 -5.62 8.47 10.46
N ALA A 133 -4.94 7.47 9.90
CA ALA A 133 -3.76 7.70 9.10
C ALA A 133 -4.13 8.19 7.70
N GLU A 134 -3.56 9.33 7.31
CA GLU A 134 -3.52 9.75 5.91
C GLU A 134 -2.45 8.97 5.15
N ARG A 135 -2.64 8.74 3.85
CA ARG A 135 -1.62 8.06 3.06
C ARG A 135 -0.48 9.03 2.75
N PRO A 136 0.78 8.69 3.06
CA PRO A 136 1.90 9.49 2.62
C PRO A 136 2.05 9.33 1.11
N THR A 137 1.88 10.42 0.38
CA THR A 137 1.92 10.42 -1.10
C THR A 137 3.35 10.23 -1.63
N GLU A 138 4.34 10.41 -0.77
CA GLU A 138 5.78 10.30 -1.05
C GLU A 138 6.27 8.85 -1.22
N VAL A 139 5.54 7.86 -0.69
CA VAL A 139 5.94 6.44 -0.75
C VAL A 139 5.76 5.84 -2.15
N ILE A 140 4.90 6.42 -2.98
CA ILE A 140 4.65 5.94 -4.34
C ILE A 140 5.45 6.79 -5.34
N PRO A 141 6.28 6.18 -6.20
CA PRO A 141 7.01 6.92 -7.23
C PRO A 141 6.06 7.76 -8.10
N GLN A 142 6.20 9.09 -8.04
CA GLN A 142 5.33 10.04 -8.76
C GLN A 142 5.34 9.83 -10.27
N ILE A 143 6.42 9.28 -10.84
CA ILE A 143 6.53 8.96 -12.27
C ILE A 143 5.53 7.88 -12.72
N VAL A 144 5.06 7.03 -11.80
CA VAL A 144 4.09 5.97 -12.09
C VAL A 144 2.65 6.45 -11.87
N LEU A 145 2.46 7.39 -10.95
CA LEU A 145 1.14 7.90 -10.60
C LEU A 145 0.48 8.66 -11.75
N ARG A 146 -0.81 8.42 -11.90
CA ARG A 146 -1.69 9.04 -12.89
C ARG A 146 -3.09 9.17 -12.29
N THR A 147 -3.80 10.23 -12.65
CA THR A 147 -5.19 10.45 -12.24
C THR A 147 -6.06 9.24 -12.62
N GLY A 148 -6.81 8.72 -11.64
CA GLY A 148 -7.63 7.53 -11.80
C GLY A 148 -7.77 6.74 -10.50
N LEU A 149 -8.35 5.54 -10.60
CA LEU A 149 -8.39 4.60 -9.47
C LEU A 149 -7.25 3.60 -9.57
N TRP A 150 -6.64 3.33 -8.43
CA TRP A 150 -5.56 2.39 -8.23
C TRP A 150 -6.04 1.32 -7.26
N LYS A 151 -5.87 0.05 -7.62
CA LYS A 151 -6.25 -1.07 -6.79
C LYS A 151 -4.99 -1.88 -6.48
N ALA A 152 -4.71 -2.04 -5.20
CA ALA A 152 -3.68 -2.92 -4.68
C ALA A 152 -4.35 -4.19 -4.15
N LEU A 153 -4.00 -5.34 -4.71
CA LEU A 153 -4.43 -6.65 -4.24
C LEU A 153 -3.25 -7.32 -3.56
N MET A 154 -3.35 -7.48 -2.25
CA MET A 154 -2.33 -8.15 -1.45
C MET A 154 -2.78 -9.57 -1.15
N ARG A 155 -1.92 -10.54 -1.45
CA ARG A 155 -2.16 -11.96 -1.21
C ARG A 155 -1.05 -12.57 -0.36
N GLY A 156 -1.43 -13.27 0.69
CA GLY A 156 -0.56 -14.03 1.57
C GLY A 156 -0.62 -15.51 1.24
N TYR A 157 0.53 -16.17 1.22
CA TYR A 157 0.68 -17.60 0.92
C TYR A 157 1.50 -18.31 1.98
N ILE A 158 1.13 -19.57 2.25
CA ILE A 158 1.98 -20.55 2.95
C ILE A 158 2.03 -21.80 2.09
N ASN A 159 3.23 -22.31 1.81
CA ASN A 159 3.43 -23.54 1.03
C ASN A 159 2.65 -23.52 -0.31
N GLY A 160 2.55 -22.35 -0.95
CA GLY A 160 1.83 -22.16 -2.22
C GLY A 160 0.30 -22.05 -2.10
N LYS A 161 -0.29 -22.21 -0.91
CA LYS A 161 -1.72 -22.02 -0.68
C LYS A 161 -2.00 -20.57 -0.27
N GLU A 162 -2.95 -19.92 -0.95
CA GLU A 162 -3.44 -18.59 -0.55
C GLU A 162 -4.19 -18.71 0.79
N ILE A 163 -3.77 -17.90 1.76
CA ILE A 163 -4.29 -17.92 3.12
C ILE A 163 -4.86 -16.58 3.57
N VAL A 164 -4.46 -15.48 2.92
CA VAL A 164 -4.92 -14.13 3.22
C VAL A 164 -5.07 -13.39 1.90
N SER A 165 -6.15 -12.61 1.77
CA SER A 165 -6.39 -11.81 0.57
C SER A 165 -7.10 -10.53 0.97
N CYS A 166 -6.55 -9.38 0.59
CA CYS A 166 -7.18 -8.09 0.83
C CYS A 166 -6.93 -7.12 -0.32
N THR A 167 -7.86 -6.20 -0.49
CA THR A 167 -7.84 -5.16 -1.52
C THR A 167 -7.85 -3.80 -0.87
N LEU A 168 -6.99 -2.91 -1.37
CA LEU A 168 -7.02 -1.48 -1.08
C LEU A 168 -7.25 -0.72 -2.38
N VAL A 169 -8.24 0.17 -2.41
CA VAL A 169 -8.48 1.08 -3.52
C VAL A 169 -8.12 2.50 -3.12
N LEU A 170 -7.32 3.13 -3.97
CA LEU A 170 -6.88 4.52 -3.86
C LEU A 170 -7.37 5.29 -5.07
N LYS A 171 -7.62 6.58 -4.88
CA LYS A 171 -7.91 7.51 -5.96
C LYS A 171 -6.76 8.51 -6.05
N ALA A 172 -6.20 8.62 -7.24
CA ALA A 172 -5.25 9.67 -7.60
C ALA A 172 -6.00 10.77 -8.33
N THR A 173 -5.80 12.02 -7.89
CA THR A 173 -6.29 13.21 -8.57
C THR A 173 -5.15 14.20 -8.74
N ASP A 174 -5.20 15.04 -9.77
CA ASP A 174 -4.31 16.18 -9.86
C ASP A 174 -4.55 17.10 -8.64
N ASN A 175 -3.47 17.60 -8.03
CA ASN A 175 -3.50 18.49 -6.87
C ASN A 175 -3.67 19.96 -7.28
#